data_AF-A0A9P1IW55-F1
#
_entry.id   AF-A0A9P1IW55-F1
#
_cell.length_a   1.000
_cell.length_b   1.000
_cell.length_c   1.000
_cell.angle_alpha   90.00
_cell.angle_beta   90.00
_cell.angle_gamma   90.00
#
_symmetry.space_group_name_H-M   'P 1'
#
loop_
_entity.id
_entity.type
_entity.pdbx_description
1 polymer ?
#
loop_
_entity_poly.entity_id
_entity_poly.type
_entity_poly.pdbx_seq_one_letter_code
_entity_poly.pdbx_strand_id
1 'polypeptide(L)'
;MKRVANETPTKLLNWNNDGESTPTKKSAVIPPCVTRSSPTKSIKKRSPLIPKVNTFVFFDLETTDKITDTPLTSGWESVMVKGPDKFTDTLDKLCLQTTADQLPRITEMSFVAIPRDSFLEYQEAFKNDEKNGATKLGRYIPTNTHTRQINPNLTSAEWIQYETRRQRAPIVHKQKSITCKNQFDREWPAVIDFLNSLEKPVAIVAHNGIKFDFRVIYGEMARYKLLENHPIPKEILFVDSIAMIKQVELKYGEDMQLHCKDIDWMKIAELEAKSNSIEDEAFFAEESKHVVSDIHPYDFLNIKNWSIAKKKRISKSFFKKINNSWVYSMNDAKYQKLGLGYLFEQLVGGQFVAHYAQQDCEALMQVCITYAEDFCNFVDQNAAEFPF
;
A
#
# COMPACT_ATOMS: atom_id res chain seq x y z
N MET A 1 -3.68 -34.86 -24.99
CA MET A 1 -2.69 -34.49 -23.96
C MET A 1 -3.10 -33.15 -23.35
N LYS A 2 -3.57 -33.14 -22.10
CA LYS A 2 -3.93 -31.90 -21.38
C LYS A 2 -2.64 -31.29 -20.79
N ARG A 3 -2.38 -30.01 -21.09
CA ARG A 3 -1.30 -29.23 -20.47
C ARG A 3 -1.72 -28.86 -19.05
N VAL A 4 -0.89 -29.23 -18.09
CA VAL A 4 -1.00 -28.79 -16.68
C VAL A 4 -0.33 -27.42 -16.59
N ALA A 5 -1.01 -26.46 -15.98
CA ALA A 5 -0.47 -25.14 -15.68
C ALA A 5 0.65 -25.29 -14.63
N ASN A 6 1.82 -24.71 -14.91
CA ASN A 6 2.90 -24.61 -13.93
C ASN A 6 2.61 -23.43 -13.01
N GLU A 7 2.11 -23.71 -11.82
CA GLU A 7 2.10 -22.76 -10.71
C GLU A 7 3.49 -22.75 -10.07
N THR A 8 4.13 -21.58 -10.06
CA THR A 8 5.38 -21.37 -9.33
C THR A 8 5.03 -21.17 -7.85
N PRO A 9 5.57 -21.99 -6.91
CA PRO A 9 5.23 -21.82 -5.49
C PRO A 9 5.87 -20.55 -4.93
N THR A 10 5.06 -19.72 -4.27
CA THR A 10 5.47 -18.53 -3.53
C THR A 10 6.40 -18.91 -2.37
N LYS A 11 7.69 -18.53 -2.46
CA LYS A 11 8.73 -18.81 -1.43
C LYS A 11 8.84 -17.76 -0.32
N LEU A 12 7.80 -16.95 -0.08
CA LEU A 12 7.90 -15.88 0.92
C LEU A 12 8.00 -16.39 2.37
N LEU A 13 7.55 -17.61 2.66
CA LEU A 13 7.79 -18.31 3.93
C LEU A 13 7.72 -19.84 3.71
N ASN A 14 8.44 -20.62 4.52
CA ASN A 14 8.14 -22.05 4.68
C ASN A 14 6.82 -22.16 5.45
N TRP A 15 5.71 -22.34 4.73
CA TRP A 15 4.39 -22.51 5.31
C TRP A 15 4.27 -23.93 5.88
N ASN A 16 4.16 -24.08 7.20
CA ASN A 16 3.71 -25.33 7.80
C ASN A 16 2.19 -25.41 7.64
N ASN A 17 1.73 -26.33 6.79
CA ASN A 17 0.31 -26.68 6.67
C ASN A 17 -0.10 -27.53 7.87
N ASP A 18 -0.59 -26.90 8.93
CA ASP A 18 -1.35 -27.61 9.96
C ASP A 18 -2.80 -27.72 9.51
N GLY A 19 -3.29 -28.97 9.44
CA GLY A 19 -4.46 -29.38 8.67
C GLY A 19 -5.80 -28.78 9.11
N GLU A 20 -6.59 -28.36 8.12
CA GLU A 20 -7.99 -28.02 8.30
C GLU A 20 -8.88 -29.28 8.22
N SER A 21 -9.72 -29.41 9.24
CA SER A 21 -10.88 -30.28 9.26
C SER A 21 -12.07 -29.53 8.65
N THR A 22 -12.78 -30.21 7.74
CA THR A 22 -13.94 -29.69 7.00
C THR A 22 -15.19 -29.62 7.89
N PRO A 23 -15.96 -28.51 7.90
CA PRO A 23 -17.31 -28.51 8.45
C PRO A 23 -18.36 -28.78 7.36
N THR A 24 -19.29 -29.65 7.70
CA THR A 24 -20.41 -30.11 6.88
C THR A 24 -21.52 -29.06 6.74
N LYS A 25 -22.06 -28.93 5.52
CA LYS A 25 -23.17 -28.04 5.15
C LYS A 25 -24.49 -28.49 5.80
N LYS A 26 -25.16 -27.59 6.53
CA LYS A 26 -26.59 -27.71 6.85
C LYS A 26 -27.38 -26.67 6.06
N SER A 27 -28.38 -27.16 5.32
CA SER A 27 -29.31 -26.41 4.48
C SER A 27 -30.32 -25.65 5.37
N ALA A 28 -30.50 -24.35 5.15
CA ALA A 28 -31.50 -23.54 5.85
C ALA A 28 -32.55 -23.01 4.86
N VAL A 29 -33.81 -23.17 5.25
CA VAL A 29 -35.04 -22.87 4.51
C VAL A 29 -35.35 -21.38 4.59
N ILE A 30 -35.68 -20.75 3.46
CA ILE A 30 -36.03 -19.33 3.33
C ILE A 30 -37.56 -19.15 3.53
N PRO A 31 -38.03 -18.28 4.45
CA PRO A 31 -39.43 -17.85 4.48
C PRO A 31 -39.68 -16.58 3.65
N PRO A 32 -40.91 -16.39 3.12
CA PRO A 32 -41.20 -15.40 2.08
C PRO A 32 -41.35 -13.96 2.60
N CYS A 33 -41.00 -13.05 1.69
CA CYS A 33 -40.98 -11.60 1.79
C CYS A 33 -42.37 -10.98 2.07
N VAL A 34 -42.47 -10.19 3.15
CA VAL A 34 -43.63 -9.33 3.44
C VAL A 34 -43.27 -7.89 3.09
N THR A 35 -43.97 -7.33 2.09
CA THR A 35 -43.85 -5.95 1.64
C THR A 35 -44.51 -4.99 2.64
N ARG A 36 -43.71 -4.12 3.26
CA ARG A 36 -44.19 -2.91 3.95
C ARG A 36 -43.74 -1.67 3.19
N SER A 37 -44.72 -0.82 2.87
CA SER A 37 -44.60 0.48 2.20
C SER A 37 -43.69 1.45 2.96
N SER A 38 -42.78 2.11 2.24
CA SER A 38 -41.86 3.12 2.76
C SER A 38 -42.54 4.48 3.01
N PRO A 39 -42.16 5.23 4.06
CA PRO A 39 -42.51 6.63 4.20
C PRO A 39 -41.57 7.54 3.39
N THR A 40 -42.16 8.60 2.86
CA THR A 40 -41.60 9.63 1.97
C THR A 40 -40.28 10.21 2.51
N LYS A 41 -39.17 9.92 1.83
CA LYS A 41 -37.85 10.52 2.14
C LYS A 41 -37.67 11.82 1.37
N SER A 42 -37.48 12.90 2.13
CA SER A 42 -36.93 14.18 1.69
C SER A 42 -35.67 13.96 0.85
N ILE A 43 -35.69 14.47 -0.38
CA ILE A 43 -34.58 14.40 -1.34
C ILE A 43 -33.45 15.29 -0.83
N LYS A 44 -32.50 14.73 -0.08
CA LYS A 44 -31.17 15.32 0.06
C LYS A 44 -30.47 15.17 -1.29
N LYS A 45 -30.06 16.28 -1.90
CA LYS A 45 -29.17 16.28 -3.08
C LYS A 45 -28.00 15.35 -2.80
N ARG A 46 -27.96 14.19 -3.44
CA ARG A 46 -26.82 13.27 -3.39
C ARG A 46 -25.67 13.97 -4.09
N SER A 47 -24.59 14.21 -3.37
CA SER A 47 -23.29 14.49 -3.96
C SER A 47 -23.01 13.42 -5.02
N PRO A 48 -22.40 13.74 -6.17
CA PRO A 48 -22.04 12.74 -7.16
C PRO A 48 -21.21 11.65 -6.47
N LEU A 49 -21.69 10.40 -6.53
CA LEU A 49 -20.94 9.26 -5.99
C LEU A 49 -19.66 9.17 -6.81
N ILE A 50 -18.52 9.39 -6.16
CA ILE A 50 -17.22 9.06 -6.76
C ILE A 50 -17.21 7.54 -6.95
N PRO A 51 -17.01 7.03 -8.18
CA PRO A 51 -16.98 5.59 -8.43
C PRO A 51 -15.83 4.96 -7.65
N LYS A 52 -16.12 3.88 -6.93
CA LYS A 52 -15.11 3.15 -6.16
C LYS A 52 -14.33 2.19 -7.07
N VAL A 53 -13.04 2.03 -6.81
CA VAL A 53 -12.20 1.04 -7.50
C VAL A 53 -12.58 -0.37 -7.07
N ASN A 54 -12.86 -1.28 -7.99
CA ASN A 54 -13.30 -2.63 -7.64
C ASN A 54 -12.16 -3.65 -7.56
N THR A 55 -11.06 -3.43 -8.28
CA THR A 55 -9.88 -4.32 -8.24
C THR A 55 -8.60 -3.55 -8.00
N PHE A 56 -7.75 -4.04 -7.11
CA PHE A 56 -6.39 -3.55 -6.92
C PHE A 56 -5.41 -4.47 -7.64
N VAL A 57 -4.45 -3.92 -8.38
CA VAL A 57 -3.38 -4.65 -9.05
C VAL A 57 -2.05 -4.14 -8.55
N PHE A 58 -1.39 -4.93 -7.71
CA PHE A 58 -0.05 -4.61 -7.23
C PHE A 58 0.97 -4.91 -8.33
N PHE A 59 1.82 -3.93 -8.60
CA PHE A 59 2.68 -3.90 -9.77
C PHE A 59 4.10 -3.52 -9.40
N ASP A 60 5.05 -4.23 -9.99
CA ASP A 60 6.49 -4.05 -9.81
C ASP A 60 7.25 -4.55 -11.05
N LEU A 61 8.44 -3.98 -11.25
CA LEU A 61 9.36 -4.28 -12.35
C LEU A 61 10.78 -4.60 -11.87
N GLU A 62 11.34 -5.69 -12.39
CA GLU A 62 12.79 -5.87 -12.41
C GLU A 62 13.37 -5.33 -13.72
N THR A 63 14.41 -4.52 -13.65
CA THR A 63 14.93 -3.79 -14.80
C THR A 63 16.46 -3.91 -14.92
N THR A 64 16.98 -3.49 -16.07
CA THR A 64 18.43 -3.54 -16.35
C THR A 64 19.27 -2.52 -15.58
N ASP A 65 18.65 -1.46 -15.07
CA ASP A 65 19.32 -0.40 -14.32
C ASP A 65 18.32 0.51 -13.58
N LYS A 66 18.83 1.45 -12.79
CA LYS A 66 18.04 2.55 -12.23
C LYS A 66 17.92 3.71 -13.22
N ILE A 67 16.93 4.58 -13.02
CA ILE A 67 16.87 5.86 -13.73
C ILE A 67 17.90 6.81 -13.11
N THR A 68 18.96 7.12 -13.85
CA THR A 68 20.09 7.95 -13.37
C THR A 68 19.78 9.44 -13.42
N ASP A 69 19.08 9.89 -14.46
CA ASP A 69 18.67 11.28 -14.64
C ASP A 69 17.23 11.43 -14.15
N THR A 70 17.07 11.48 -12.82
CA THR A 70 15.87 12.12 -12.28
C THR A 70 16.24 13.58 -12.12
N PRO A 71 15.62 14.54 -12.85
CA PRO A 71 15.67 15.92 -12.43
C PRO A 71 15.34 15.92 -10.94
N LEU A 72 16.22 16.49 -10.12
CA LEU A 72 15.95 16.73 -8.70
C LEU A 72 14.59 17.42 -8.63
N THR A 73 13.53 16.66 -8.44
CA THR A 73 12.19 17.19 -8.23
C THR A 73 12.14 17.62 -6.78
N SER A 74 12.98 18.60 -6.44
CA SER A 74 12.77 19.43 -5.27
C SER A 74 11.33 19.92 -5.36
N GLY A 75 10.52 19.53 -4.38
CA GLY A 75 9.09 19.87 -4.36
C GLY A 75 8.12 18.81 -4.87
N TRP A 76 8.55 17.60 -5.27
CA TRP A 76 7.58 16.50 -5.51
C TRP A 76 6.72 16.21 -4.26
N GLU A 77 7.28 16.44 -3.07
CA GLU A 77 6.54 16.35 -1.81
C GLU A 77 5.35 17.32 -1.75
N SER A 78 5.43 18.47 -2.43
CA SER A 78 4.33 19.45 -2.49
C SER A 78 3.20 19.03 -3.44
N VAL A 79 3.45 18.04 -4.30
CA VAL A 79 2.49 17.52 -5.29
C VAL A 79 1.59 16.43 -4.69
N MET A 80 2.06 15.73 -3.65
CA MET A 80 1.44 14.53 -3.06
C MET A 80 0.09 14.76 -2.34
N VAL A 81 -0.52 15.95 -2.47
CA VAL A 81 -1.73 16.36 -1.73
C VAL A 81 -2.86 16.82 -2.66
N LYS A 82 -2.74 16.68 -3.98
CA LYS A 82 -3.60 17.42 -4.92
C LYS A 82 -4.31 16.55 -5.96
N GLY A 83 -5.02 15.51 -5.53
CA GLY A 83 -6.02 14.80 -6.35
C GLY A 83 -5.48 14.07 -7.59
N PRO A 84 -6.36 13.41 -8.36
CA PRO A 84 -5.96 12.52 -9.46
C PRO A 84 -5.27 13.27 -10.62
N ASP A 85 -5.78 14.45 -11.00
CA ASP A 85 -5.22 15.25 -12.10
C ASP A 85 -3.74 15.57 -11.90
N LYS A 86 -3.30 15.82 -10.66
CA LYS A 86 -1.90 16.15 -10.39
C LYS A 86 -0.99 14.94 -10.49
N PHE A 87 -1.49 13.73 -10.24
CA PHE A 87 -0.72 12.51 -10.50
C PHE A 87 -0.57 12.28 -12.00
N THR A 88 -1.64 12.41 -12.78
CA THR A 88 -1.57 12.33 -14.25
C THR A 88 -0.62 13.39 -14.82
N ASP A 89 -0.79 14.67 -14.46
CA ASP A 89 0.08 15.78 -14.89
C ASP A 89 1.56 15.52 -14.56
N THR A 90 1.83 14.96 -13.37
CA THR A 90 3.20 14.72 -12.91
C THR A 90 3.83 13.58 -13.66
N LEU A 91 3.11 12.47 -13.85
CA LEU A 91 3.59 11.35 -14.63
C LEU A 91 3.83 11.78 -16.08
N ASP A 92 2.88 12.49 -16.69
CA ASP A 92 3.01 13.00 -18.07
C ASP A 92 4.23 13.89 -18.23
N LYS A 93 4.41 14.87 -17.34
CA LYS A 93 5.58 15.74 -17.34
C LYS A 93 6.89 14.95 -17.23
N LEU A 94 6.95 13.94 -16.36
CA LEU A 94 8.15 13.10 -16.22
C LEU A 94 8.38 12.25 -17.48
N CYS A 95 7.34 11.69 -18.07
CA CYS A 95 7.42 10.95 -19.33
C CYS A 95 7.94 11.84 -20.47
N LEU A 96 7.43 13.07 -20.62
CA LEU A 96 7.88 14.03 -21.63
C LEU A 96 9.32 14.52 -21.42
N GLN A 97 9.81 14.51 -20.18
CA GLN A 97 11.18 14.91 -19.83
C GLN A 97 12.23 13.83 -20.04
N THR A 98 11.82 12.58 -20.34
CA THR A 98 12.75 11.46 -20.51
C THR A 98 12.59 10.84 -21.88
N THR A 99 13.68 10.63 -22.61
CA THR A 99 13.62 9.83 -23.83
C THR A 99 13.61 8.34 -23.50
N ALA A 100 13.00 7.53 -24.35
CA ALA A 100 12.89 6.11 -24.07
C ALA A 100 14.26 5.41 -23.95
N ASP A 101 15.28 5.89 -24.65
CA ASP A 101 16.65 5.33 -24.57
C ASP A 101 17.36 5.64 -23.24
N GLN A 102 16.90 6.63 -22.48
CA GLN A 102 17.43 6.96 -21.14
C GLN A 102 16.83 6.10 -20.02
N LEU A 103 15.72 5.42 -20.29
CA LEU A 103 15.05 4.57 -19.32
C LEU A 103 15.66 3.16 -19.34
N PRO A 104 15.66 2.43 -18.21
CA PRO A 104 16.10 1.04 -18.22
C PRO A 104 15.15 0.16 -19.04
N ARG A 105 15.59 -1.07 -19.33
CA ARG A 105 14.78 -2.10 -19.99
C ARG A 105 14.17 -3.04 -18.96
N ILE A 106 12.98 -3.56 -19.24
CA ILE A 106 12.31 -4.53 -18.36
C ILE A 106 12.93 -5.91 -18.54
N THR A 107 13.18 -6.59 -17.43
CA THR A 107 13.62 -8.00 -17.37
C THR A 107 12.60 -8.90 -16.70
N GLU A 108 11.75 -8.35 -15.82
CA GLU A 108 10.57 -9.01 -15.27
C GLU A 108 9.49 -7.96 -14.99
N MET A 109 8.22 -8.33 -15.20
CA MET A 109 7.07 -7.56 -14.76
C MET A 109 6.06 -8.46 -14.08
N SER A 110 5.46 -8.01 -12.98
CA SER A 110 4.43 -8.77 -12.27
C SER A 110 3.21 -7.92 -11.94
N PHE A 111 2.04 -8.50 -12.14
CA PHE A 111 0.74 -7.93 -11.80
C PHE A 111 0.01 -8.91 -10.88
N VAL A 112 -0.21 -8.50 -9.63
CA VAL A 112 -0.88 -9.31 -8.60
C VAL A 112 -2.22 -8.65 -8.29
N ALA A 113 -3.31 -9.24 -8.79
CA ALA A 113 -4.65 -8.67 -8.72
C ALA A 113 -5.49 -9.28 -7.59
N ILE A 114 -6.16 -8.42 -6.82
CA ILE A 114 -7.09 -8.78 -5.75
C ILE A 114 -8.36 -7.92 -5.83
N PRO A 115 -9.56 -8.54 -5.83
CA PRO A 115 -10.82 -7.80 -5.71
C PRO A 115 -10.89 -7.04 -4.38
N ARG A 116 -11.57 -5.88 -4.36
CA ARG A 116 -11.72 -5.06 -3.16
C ARG A 116 -12.31 -5.84 -1.99
N ASP A 117 -13.35 -6.65 -2.24
CA ASP A 117 -14.02 -7.39 -1.17
C ASP A 117 -13.06 -8.38 -0.51
N SER A 118 -12.30 -9.14 -1.31
CA SER A 118 -11.25 -10.03 -0.79
C SER A 118 -10.15 -9.26 -0.06
N PHE A 119 -9.74 -8.09 -0.55
CA PHE A 119 -8.77 -7.24 0.13
C PHE A 119 -9.26 -6.84 1.54
N LEU A 120 -10.54 -6.47 1.67
CA LEU A 120 -11.16 -6.11 2.96
C LEU A 120 -11.34 -7.31 3.89
N GLU A 121 -11.59 -8.51 3.36
CA GLU A 121 -11.60 -9.74 4.16
C GLU A 121 -10.22 -10.01 4.79
N TYR A 122 -9.14 -9.86 4.02
CA TYR A 122 -7.78 -10.02 4.54
C TYR A 122 -7.38 -8.94 5.53
N GLN A 123 -7.90 -7.72 5.38
CA GLN A 123 -7.77 -6.68 6.39
C GLN A 123 -8.35 -7.12 7.75
N GLU A 124 -9.57 -7.68 7.76
CA GLU A 124 -10.18 -8.16 9.00
C GLU A 124 -9.43 -9.37 9.56
N ALA A 125 -8.93 -10.25 8.71
CA ALA A 125 -8.07 -11.36 9.13
C ALA A 125 -6.79 -10.85 9.81
N PHE A 126 -6.11 -9.85 9.26
CA PHE A 126 -4.93 -9.23 9.87
C PHE A 126 -5.26 -8.57 11.21
N LYS A 127 -6.41 -7.89 11.33
CA LYS A 127 -6.84 -7.29 12.60
C LYS A 127 -7.08 -8.35 13.67
N ASN A 128 -7.65 -9.49 13.29
CA ASN A 128 -7.89 -10.59 14.24
C ASN A 128 -6.59 -11.23 14.72
N ASP A 129 -5.64 -11.49 13.82
CA ASP A 129 -4.31 -11.97 14.18
C ASP A 129 -3.59 -11.00 15.13
N GLU A 130 -3.60 -9.70 14.82
CA GLU A 130 -2.98 -8.68 15.67
C GLU A 130 -3.61 -8.63 17.06
N LYS A 131 -4.96 -8.68 17.15
CA LYS A 131 -5.69 -8.77 18.43
C LYS A 131 -5.33 -10.02 19.23
N ASN A 132 -5.01 -11.12 18.55
CA ASN A 132 -4.56 -12.38 19.14
C ASN A 132 -3.05 -12.39 19.47
N GLY A 133 -2.34 -11.26 19.28
CA GLY A 133 -0.94 -11.12 19.64
C GLY A 133 0.05 -11.61 18.57
N ALA A 134 -0.39 -11.82 17.33
CA ALA A 134 0.51 -12.21 16.25
C ALA A 134 1.53 -11.11 15.93
N THR A 135 2.82 -11.47 15.93
CA THR A 135 3.92 -10.56 15.59
C THR A 135 4.25 -10.54 14.10
N LYS A 136 3.85 -11.60 13.37
CA LYS A 136 3.95 -11.73 11.92
C LYS A 136 2.54 -11.96 11.37
N LEU A 137 2.09 -11.03 10.55
CA LEU A 137 0.75 -11.05 9.94
C LEU A 137 0.79 -11.63 8.53
N GLY A 138 2.00 -11.70 7.95
CA GLY A 138 2.17 -12.07 6.56
C GLY A 138 1.66 -13.48 6.29
N ARG A 139 0.87 -13.61 5.22
CA ARG A 139 0.22 -14.87 4.83
C ARG A 139 0.15 -15.01 3.32
N TYR A 140 -0.01 -16.24 2.85
CA TYR A 140 -0.41 -16.47 1.47
C TYR A 140 -1.82 -15.92 1.24
N ILE A 141 -1.98 -15.13 0.17
CA ILE A 141 -3.23 -14.53 -0.26
C ILE A 141 -3.48 -15.02 -1.69
N PRO A 142 -4.54 -15.79 -1.97
CA PRO A 142 -4.89 -16.20 -3.31
C PRO A 142 -5.23 -14.97 -4.16
N THR A 143 -4.52 -14.82 -5.29
CA THR A 143 -4.67 -13.69 -6.21
C THR A 143 -4.64 -14.17 -7.66
N ASN A 144 -5.21 -13.36 -8.55
CA ASN A 144 -4.96 -13.53 -9.98
C ASN A 144 -3.61 -12.90 -10.29
N THR A 145 -2.62 -13.71 -10.65
CA THR A 145 -1.24 -13.26 -10.86
C THR A 145 -0.80 -13.42 -12.30
N HIS A 146 -0.24 -12.35 -12.87
CA HIS A 146 0.35 -12.34 -14.19
C HIS A 146 1.81 -11.86 -14.10
N THR A 147 2.74 -12.80 -14.16
CA THR A 147 4.19 -12.51 -14.15
C THR A 147 4.81 -12.89 -15.49
N ARG A 148 5.71 -12.06 -16.01
CA ARG A 148 6.48 -12.31 -17.23
C ARG A 148 7.94 -11.96 -17.05
N GLN A 149 8.82 -12.85 -17.49
CA GLN A 149 10.23 -12.54 -17.71
C GLN A 149 10.40 -12.07 -19.15
N ILE A 150 11.15 -10.99 -19.33
CA ILE A 150 11.26 -10.27 -20.60
C ILE A 150 12.70 -10.30 -21.08
N ASN A 151 12.88 -10.52 -22.38
CA ASN A 151 14.15 -10.29 -23.04
C ASN A 151 14.30 -8.78 -23.31
N PRO A 152 15.25 -8.08 -22.66
CA PRO A 152 15.42 -6.64 -22.80
C PRO A 152 15.99 -6.20 -24.16
N ASN A 153 16.28 -7.14 -25.07
CA ASN A 153 16.82 -6.89 -26.41
C ASN A 153 18.13 -6.08 -26.41
N LEU A 154 19.03 -6.41 -25.47
CA LEU A 154 20.34 -5.76 -25.36
C LEU A 154 21.32 -6.30 -26.42
N THR A 155 22.20 -5.42 -26.90
CA THR A 155 23.37 -5.75 -27.72
C THR A 155 24.42 -6.51 -26.91
N SER A 156 25.40 -7.13 -27.59
CA SER A 156 26.50 -7.84 -26.93
C SER A 156 27.29 -6.96 -25.95
N ALA A 157 27.51 -5.68 -26.29
CA ALA A 157 28.22 -4.74 -25.41
C ALA A 157 27.39 -4.38 -24.16
N GLU A 158 26.09 -4.17 -24.33
CA GLU A 158 25.17 -3.90 -23.22
C GLU A 158 25.01 -5.10 -22.29
N TRP A 159 25.01 -6.33 -22.82
CA TRP A 159 25.00 -7.54 -21.99
C TRP A 159 26.24 -7.66 -21.09
N ILE A 160 27.42 -7.31 -21.59
CA ILE A 160 28.66 -7.30 -20.80
C ILE A 160 28.54 -6.31 -19.63
N GLN A 161 28.01 -5.11 -19.90
CA GLN A 161 27.77 -4.11 -18.85
C GLN A 161 26.73 -4.58 -17.84
N TYR A 162 25.62 -5.15 -18.32
CA TYR A 162 24.54 -5.69 -17.49
C TYR A 162 25.06 -6.77 -16.52
N GLU A 163 25.79 -7.78 -17.01
CA GLU A 163 26.33 -8.84 -16.17
C GLU A 163 27.39 -8.32 -15.19
N THR A 164 28.18 -7.32 -15.58
CA THR A 164 29.15 -6.67 -14.68
C THR A 164 28.44 -5.96 -13.53
N ARG A 165 27.34 -5.24 -13.81
CA ARG A 165 26.52 -4.60 -12.78
C ARG A 165 25.80 -5.62 -11.91
N ARG A 166 25.24 -6.68 -12.49
CA ARG A 166 24.53 -7.76 -11.78
C ARG A 166 25.38 -8.45 -10.71
N GLN A 167 26.70 -8.47 -10.87
CA GLN A 167 27.61 -9.01 -9.85
C GLN A 167 27.76 -8.10 -8.61
N ARG A 168 27.39 -6.82 -8.72
CA ARG A 168 27.58 -5.80 -7.68
C ARG A 168 26.27 -5.22 -7.16
N ALA A 169 25.17 -5.43 -7.87
CA ALA A 169 23.84 -4.91 -7.58
C ALA A 169 22.84 -6.07 -7.50
N PRO A 170 21.70 -5.91 -6.80
CA PRO A 170 20.68 -6.94 -6.67
C PRO A 170 19.84 -7.08 -7.96
N ILE A 171 20.48 -7.17 -9.13
CA ILE A 171 19.81 -7.48 -10.38
C ILE A 171 19.63 -9.00 -10.45
N VAL A 172 18.39 -9.41 -10.70
CA VAL A 172 17.93 -10.78 -10.44
C VAL A 172 18.36 -11.75 -11.54
N HIS A 173 18.06 -11.39 -12.78
CA HIS A 173 18.06 -12.34 -13.89
C HIS A 173 19.42 -12.42 -14.59
N LYS A 174 19.93 -13.63 -14.79
CA LYS A 174 21.12 -13.86 -15.63
C LYS A 174 20.74 -13.75 -17.10
N GLN A 175 21.64 -13.25 -17.94
CA GLN A 175 21.47 -13.16 -19.40
C GLN A 175 20.88 -14.46 -19.97
N LYS A 176 21.53 -15.60 -19.68
CA LYS A 176 21.10 -16.92 -20.18
C LYS A 176 19.67 -17.32 -19.79
N SER A 177 19.11 -16.72 -18.75
CA SER A 177 17.76 -17.02 -18.26
C SER A 177 16.68 -16.20 -18.98
N ILE A 178 17.05 -15.02 -19.52
CA ILE A 178 16.10 -14.06 -20.11
C ILE A 178 16.26 -13.87 -21.62
N THR A 179 17.40 -14.22 -22.22
CA THR A 179 17.60 -14.11 -23.68
C THR A 179 16.70 -15.05 -24.49
N CYS A 180 16.27 -16.17 -23.92
CA CYS A 180 15.35 -17.10 -24.56
C CYS A 180 13.87 -16.71 -24.40
N LYS A 181 13.58 -15.62 -23.69
CA LYS A 181 12.22 -15.13 -23.45
C LYS A 181 11.77 -14.21 -24.59
N ASN A 182 10.48 -13.94 -24.62
CA ASN A 182 9.91 -12.96 -25.54
C ASN A 182 10.32 -11.54 -25.14
N GLN A 183 10.31 -10.65 -26.12
CA GLN A 183 10.47 -9.22 -25.90
C GLN A 183 9.16 -8.58 -25.40
N PHE A 184 9.24 -7.34 -24.93
CA PHE A 184 8.11 -6.62 -24.32
C PHE A 184 6.90 -6.54 -25.26
N ASP A 185 7.10 -6.23 -26.54
CA ASP A 185 6.02 -6.10 -27.54
C ASP A 185 5.16 -7.34 -27.72
N ARG A 186 5.76 -8.52 -27.52
CA ARG A 186 5.06 -9.80 -27.65
C ARG A 186 4.31 -10.21 -26.40
N GLU A 187 4.74 -9.74 -25.23
CA GLU A 187 4.11 -10.04 -23.95
C GLU A 187 3.03 -9.02 -23.58
N TRP A 188 3.15 -7.76 -24.04
CA TRP A 188 2.23 -6.67 -23.70
C TRP A 188 0.75 -6.96 -24.01
N PRO A 189 0.37 -7.55 -25.17
CA PRO A 189 -1.03 -7.87 -25.44
C PRO A 189 -1.67 -8.77 -24.37
N ALA A 190 -0.92 -9.75 -23.85
CA ALA A 190 -1.41 -10.64 -22.80
C ALA A 190 -1.58 -9.93 -21.45
N VAL A 191 -0.81 -8.87 -21.20
CA VAL A 191 -0.99 -7.98 -20.02
C VAL A 191 -2.27 -7.18 -20.18
N ILE A 192 -2.53 -6.62 -21.35
CA ILE A 192 -3.78 -5.88 -21.62
C ILE A 192 -5.00 -6.80 -21.49
N ASP A 193 -4.94 -8.02 -22.03
CA ASP A 193 -6.01 -9.02 -21.88
C ASP A 193 -6.25 -9.37 -20.40
N PHE A 194 -5.18 -9.55 -19.62
CA PHE A 194 -5.27 -9.76 -18.18
C PHE A 194 -5.99 -8.59 -17.50
N LEU A 195 -5.54 -7.35 -17.73
CA LEU A 195 -6.15 -6.15 -17.14
C LEU A 195 -7.62 -5.97 -17.56
N ASN A 196 -7.97 -6.31 -18.80
CA ASN A 196 -9.34 -6.26 -19.32
C ASN A 196 -10.27 -7.30 -18.70
N SER A 197 -9.73 -8.43 -18.22
CA SER A 197 -10.51 -9.47 -17.55
C SER A 197 -10.91 -9.12 -16.11
N LEU A 198 -10.29 -8.09 -15.51
CA LEU A 198 -10.54 -7.67 -14.12
C LEU A 198 -11.78 -6.78 -13.99
N GLU A 199 -12.40 -6.80 -12.81
CA GLU A 199 -13.56 -5.96 -12.50
C GLU A 199 -13.17 -4.48 -12.42
N LYS A 200 -13.80 -3.65 -13.26
CA LYS A 200 -13.55 -2.21 -13.38
C LYS A 200 -14.33 -1.40 -12.32
N PRO A 201 -13.84 -0.22 -11.91
CA PRO A 201 -12.54 0.35 -12.23
C PRO A 201 -11.38 -0.42 -11.56
N VAL A 202 -10.22 -0.45 -12.21
CA VAL A 202 -9.00 -1.13 -11.69
C VAL A 202 -7.99 -0.06 -11.29
N ALA A 203 -7.32 -0.22 -10.15
CA ALA A 203 -6.17 0.63 -9.80
C ALA A 203 -4.88 -0.21 -9.75
N ILE A 204 -3.92 0.16 -10.59
CA ILE A 204 -2.55 -0.34 -10.54
C ILE A 204 -1.80 0.40 -9.44
N VAL A 205 -1.25 -0.33 -8.48
CA VAL A 205 -0.56 0.19 -7.30
C VAL A 205 0.90 -0.22 -7.36
N ALA A 206 1.79 0.76 -7.48
CA ALA A 206 3.23 0.52 -7.51
C ALA A 206 3.95 1.31 -6.40
N HIS A 207 5.12 0.83 -5.99
CA HIS A 207 5.93 1.47 -4.97
C HIS A 207 6.96 2.38 -5.59
N ASN A 208 6.80 3.71 -5.45
CA ASN A 208 7.57 4.71 -6.20
C ASN A 208 7.26 4.70 -7.72
N GLY A 209 6.07 4.22 -8.10
CA GLY A 209 5.68 3.99 -9.49
C GLY A 209 5.76 5.23 -10.38
N ILE A 210 5.36 6.41 -9.90
CA ILE A 210 5.40 7.66 -10.70
C ILE A 210 6.83 7.99 -11.09
N LYS A 211 7.79 7.78 -10.18
CA LYS A 211 9.19 8.10 -10.44
C LYS A 211 9.93 6.99 -11.17
N PHE A 212 9.39 5.76 -11.17
CA PHE A 212 10.05 4.58 -11.70
C PHE A 212 9.13 3.75 -12.60
N ASP A 213 8.35 2.82 -12.05
CA ASP A 213 7.70 1.73 -12.79
C ASP A 213 6.84 2.22 -13.96
N PHE A 214 6.01 3.23 -13.74
CA PHE A 214 5.12 3.77 -14.78
C PHE A 214 5.90 4.48 -15.89
N ARG A 215 7.03 5.13 -15.56
CA ARG A 215 7.93 5.72 -16.56
C ARG A 215 8.64 4.64 -17.37
N VAL A 216 9.06 3.55 -16.73
CA VAL A 216 9.70 2.42 -17.43
C VAL A 216 8.71 1.76 -18.39
N ILE A 217 7.45 1.57 -17.99
CA ILE A 217 6.38 1.08 -18.89
C ILE A 217 6.19 2.03 -20.07
N TYR A 218 6.07 3.35 -19.83
CA TYR A 218 6.01 4.34 -20.90
C TYR A 218 7.19 4.21 -21.87
N GLY A 219 8.41 4.06 -21.34
CA GLY A 219 9.62 3.86 -22.13
C GLY A 219 9.54 2.63 -23.03
N GLU A 220 9.15 1.46 -22.50
CA GLU A 220 9.00 0.26 -23.34
C GLU A 220 7.88 0.41 -24.37
N MET A 221 6.72 0.97 -23.99
CA MET A 221 5.63 1.22 -24.93
C MET A 221 6.06 2.16 -26.06
N ALA A 222 6.83 3.21 -25.76
CA ALA A 222 7.36 4.13 -26.76
C ALA A 222 8.33 3.44 -27.72
N ARG A 223 9.28 2.64 -27.21
CA ARG A 223 10.29 1.94 -28.03
C ARG A 223 9.66 0.97 -29.03
N TYR A 224 8.56 0.32 -28.63
CA TYR A 224 7.85 -0.65 -29.46
C TYR A 224 6.63 -0.07 -30.18
N LYS A 225 6.42 1.26 -30.14
CA LYS A 225 5.28 1.95 -30.79
C LYS A 225 3.91 1.42 -30.34
N LEU A 226 3.80 1.09 -29.06
CA LEU A 226 2.58 0.54 -28.45
C LEU A 226 1.66 1.59 -27.85
N LEU A 227 2.13 2.83 -27.66
CA LEU A 227 1.32 3.94 -27.13
C LEU A 227 0.02 4.14 -27.94
N GLU A 228 0.08 3.99 -29.26
CA GLU A 228 -1.10 4.14 -30.13
C GLU A 228 -1.83 2.81 -30.40
N ASN A 229 -1.09 1.70 -30.49
CA ASN A 229 -1.62 0.41 -30.95
C ASN A 229 -2.25 -0.42 -29.83
N HIS A 230 -1.71 -0.31 -28.62
CA HIS A 230 -2.14 -1.06 -27.44
C HIS A 230 -2.07 -0.18 -26.18
N PRO A 231 -2.79 0.97 -26.16
CA PRO A 231 -2.79 1.87 -25.01
C PRO A 231 -3.36 1.21 -23.76
N ILE A 232 -3.04 1.77 -22.60
CA ILE A 232 -3.67 1.35 -21.35
C ILE A 232 -5.14 1.84 -21.37
N PRO A 233 -6.14 0.96 -21.12
CA PRO A 233 -7.54 1.38 -21.13
C PRO A 233 -7.82 2.43 -20.04
N LYS A 234 -8.69 3.41 -20.32
CA LYS A 234 -9.03 4.51 -19.39
C LYS A 234 -9.58 4.05 -18.03
N GLU A 235 -10.21 2.88 -17.98
CA GLU A 235 -10.73 2.28 -16.74
C GLU A 235 -9.64 1.61 -15.89
N ILE A 236 -8.40 1.57 -16.39
CA ILE A 236 -7.20 1.19 -15.65
C ILE A 236 -6.54 2.47 -15.15
N LEU A 237 -6.66 2.69 -13.84
CA LEU A 237 -6.11 3.81 -13.13
C LEU A 237 -4.77 3.42 -12.49
N PHE A 238 -4.01 4.40 -12.02
CA PHE A 238 -2.80 4.17 -11.24
C PHE A 238 -2.78 4.93 -9.92
N VAL A 239 -2.01 4.40 -8.97
CA VAL A 239 -1.71 4.99 -7.67
C VAL A 239 -0.25 4.71 -7.31
N ASP A 240 0.44 5.75 -6.80
CA ASP A 240 1.74 5.60 -6.16
C ASP A 240 1.57 5.34 -4.66
N SER A 241 2.06 4.20 -4.19
CA SER A 241 1.89 3.81 -2.78
C SER A 241 2.73 4.68 -1.82
N ILE A 242 3.81 5.32 -2.27
CA ILE A 242 4.56 6.27 -1.42
C ILE A 242 3.73 7.54 -1.22
N ALA A 243 3.04 8.02 -2.26
CA ALA A 243 2.08 9.12 -2.14
C ALA A 243 0.96 8.79 -1.16
N MET A 244 0.38 7.59 -1.31
CA MET A 244 -0.63 7.07 -0.39
C MET A 244 -0.16 7.07 1.05
N ILE A 245 0.98 6.46 1.34
CA ILE A 245 1.49 6.32 2.71
C ILE A 245 1.75 7.69 3.32
N LYS A 246 2.40 8.62 2.59
CA LYS A 246 2.67 9.95 3.13
C LYS A 246 1.39 10.71 3.46
N GLN A 247 0.39 10.70 2.58
CA GLN A 247 -0.84 11.45 2.82
C GLN A 247 -1.64 10.85 3.99
N VAL A 248 -1.74 9.52 4.04
CA VAL A 248 -2.44 8.83 5.14
C VAL A 248 -1.73 9.05 6.48
N GLU A 249 -0.41 8.93 6.52
CA GLU A 249 0.34 9.15 7.75
C GLU A 249 0.38 10.61 8.18
N LEU A 250 0.43 11.57 7.25
CA LEU A 250 0.29 12.98 7.57
C LEU A 250 -1.03 13.25 8.28
N LYS A 251 -2.13 12.68 7.78
CA LYS A 251 -3.44 12.77 8.43
C LYS A 251 -3.43 12.17 9.83
N TYR A 252 -2.75 11.04 10.04
CA TYR A 252 -2.59 10.50 11.40
C TYR A 252 -1.91 11.51 12.33
N GLY A 253 -0.89 12.23 11.84
CA GLY A 253 -0.17 13.24 12.61
C GLY A 253 -1.02 14.47 12.92
N GLU A 254 -1.79 14.95 11.94
CA GLU A 254 -2.76 16.03 12.12
C GLU A 254 -3.82 15.67 13.16
N ASP A 255 -4.38 14.46 13.10
CA ASP A 255 -5.32 13.94 14.11
C ASP A 255 -4.68 14.00 15.52
N MET A 256 -3.42 13.56 15.66
CA MET A 256 -2.74 13.55 16.96
C MET A 256 -2.42 14.96 17.47
N GLN A 257 -2.06 15.88 16.59
CA GLN A 257 -1.86 17.29 16.94
C GLN A 257 -3.15 17.93 17.43
N LEU A 258 -4.29 17.62 16.78
CA LEU A 258 -5.59 18.10 17.19
C LEU A 258 -5.95 17.59 18.60
N HIS A 259 -5.76 16.29 18.85
CA HIS A 259 -5.98 15.71 20.19
C HIS A 259 -5.12 16.37 21.27
N CYS A 260 -3.87 16.71 20.97
CA CYS A 260 -3.00 17.40 21.92
C CYS A 260 -3.47 18.84 22.23
N LYS A 261 -4.02 19.55 21.23
CA LYS A 261 -4.42 20.96 21.35
C LYS A 261 -5.81 21.16 21.98
N ASP A 262 -6.77 20.33 21.60
CA ASP A 262 -8.19 20.57 21.90
C ASP A 262 -8.60 20.01 23.27
N ILE A 263 -7.77 19.16 23.86
CA ILE A 263 -8.02 18.53 25.15
C ILE A 263 -7.30 19.30 26.26
N ASP A 264 -8.05 19.75 27.26
CA ASP A 264 -7.50 20.32 28.48
C ASP A 264 -6.98 19.20 29.39
N TRP A 265 -5.75 18.78 29.14
CA TRP A 265 -5.08 17.71 29.89
C TRP A 265 -4.87 18.07 31.37
N MET A 266 -4.79 19.36 31.72
CA MET A 266 -4.70 19.81 33.11
C MET A 266 -6.02 19.51 33.84
N LYS A 267 -7.14 19.87 33.22
CA LYS A 267 -8.46 19.57 33.77
C LYS A 267 -8.72 18.06 33.90
N ILE A 268 -8.26 17.24 32.94
CA ILE A 268 -8.36 15.78 33.06
C ILE A 268 -7.54 15.28 34.26
N ALA A 269 -6.31 15.79 34.43
CA ALA A 269 -5.47 15.42 35.56
C ALA A 269 -6.06 15.81 36.91
N GLU A 270 -6.69 16.98 37.00
CA GLU A 270 -7.43 17.40 38.19
C GLU A 270 -8.63 16.51 38.48
N LEU A 271 -9.36 16.06 37.46
CA LEU A 271 -10.53 15.18 37.62
C LEU A 271 -10.12 13.77 38.06
N GLU A 272 -9.05 13.21 37.50
CA GLU A 272 -8.51 11.91 37.96
C GLU A 272 -8.01 11.98 39.40
N ALA A 273 -7.27 13.03 39.77
CA ALA A 273 -6.79 13.22 41.13
C ALA A 273 -7.95 13.30 42.15
N LYS A 274 -9.06 13.99 41.79
CA LYS A 274 -10.27 14.08 42.60
C LYS A 274 -11.00 12.74 42.72
N SER A 275 -11.06 11.96 41.63
CA SER A 275 -11.70 10.64 41.65
C SER A 275 -10.97 9.68 42.58
N ASN A 276 -9.64 9.66 42.54
CA ASN A 276 -8.84 8.76 43.39
C ASN A 276 -8.90 9.16 44.87
N SER A 277 -8.97 10.47 45.20
CA SER A 277 -9.09 10.91 46.59
C SER A 277 -10.42 10.51 47.26
N ILE A 278 -11.48 10.26 46.50
CA ILE A 278 -12.80 9.87 47.05
C ILE A 278 -12.80 8.39 47.46
N GLU A 279 -11.93 7.56 46.87
CA GLU A 279 -11.80 6.14 47.25
C GLU A 279 -10.85 5.93 48.46
N ASP A 280 -9.92 6.86 48.69
CA ASP A 280 -8.89 6.77 49.75
C ASP A 280 -9.25 7.48 51.08
N GLU A 281 -10.42 8.14 51.19
CA GLU A 281 -10.88 8.75 52.47
C GLU A 281 -11.14 7.74 53.61
N ALA A 282 -10.90 6.43 53.40
CA ALA A 282 -11.02 5.41 54.44
C ALA A 282 -9.76 5.19 55.30
N PHE A 283 -8.54 5.64 54.94
CA PHE A 283 -7.36 5.36 55.79
C PHE A 283 -6.15 6.29 55.51
N PHE A 284 -5.83 7.15 56.48
CA PHE A 284 -4.65 8.01 56.64
C PHE A 284 -4.57 9.34 55.85
N ALA A 285 -4.76 10.42 56.61
CA ALA A 285 -4.30 11.76 56.30
C ALA A 285 -2.89 11.97 56.87
N GLU A 286 -1.86 11.96 56.01
CA GLU A 286 -0.61 12.69 56.25
C GLU A 286 0.12 12.96 54.93
N GLU A 287 0.38 14.25 54.68
CA GLU A 287 1.24 14.87 53.67
C GLU A 287 1.66 14.04 52.43
N SER A 288 0.78 13.95 51.42
CA SER A 288 1.20 13.64 50.06
C SER A 288 1.25 14.93 49.22
N LYS A 289 2.47 15.41 48.91
CA LYS A 289 2.67 16.38 47.83
C LYS A 289 2.06 15.78 46.57
N HIS A 290 0.98 16.38 46.06
CA HIS A 290 0.28 15.98 44.85
C HIS A 290 1.26 15.72 43.70
N VAL A 291 1.59 14.44 43.50
CA VAL A 291 2.08 13.96 42.22
C VAL A 291 0.85 13.97 41.32
N VAL A 292 0.60 15.09 40.65
CA VAL A 292 -0.32 15.10 39.52
C VAL A 292 0.22 14.04 38.58
N SER A 293 -0.56 12.96 38.37
CA SER A 293 -0.22 11.90 37.44
C SER A 293 0.13 12.56 36.11
N ASP A 294 1.29 12.21 35.53
CA ASP A 294 1.66 12.74 34.22
C ASP A 294 0.83 12.01 33.16
N ILE A 295 -0.43 12.42 33.05
CA ILE A 295 -1.41 11.84 32.14
C ILE A 295 -0.90 12.02 30.72
N HIS A 296 -0.63 10.90 30.06
CA HIS A 296 -0.07 10.89 28.72
C HIS A 296 -1.20 10.79 27.67
N PRO A 297 -1.29 11.68 26.67
CA PRO A 297 -2.40 11.74 25.71
C PRO A 297 -2.68 10.41 25.01
N TYR A 298 -1.62 9.67 24.68
CA TYR A 298 -1.71 8.37 24.05
C TYR A 298 -2.61 7.37 24.80
N ASP A 299 -2.65 7.43 26.14
CA ASP A 299 -3.42 6.47 26.95
C ASP A 299 -4.94 6.70 26.88
N PHE A 300 -5.37 7.82 26.31
CA PHE A 300 -6.78 8.20 26.11
C PHE A 300 -7.25 7.99 24.68
N LEU A 301 -6.34 7.61 23.78
CA LEU A 301 -6.68 7.36 22.39
C LEU A 301 -7.40 6.02 22.26
N ASN A 302 -8.48 6.00 21.49
CA ASN A 302 -9.17 4.75 21.16
C ASN A 302 -8.39 3.95 20.09
N ILE A 303 -7.23 3.44 20.50
CA ILE A 303 -6.33 2.68 19.64
C ILE A 303 -6.95 1.37 19.16
N LYS A 304 -8.01 0.87 19.81
CA LYS A 304 -8.68 -0.39 19.44
C LYS A 304 -9.28 -0.35 18.04
N ASN A 305 -9.73 0.84 17.61
CA ASN A 305 -10.36 1.06 16.32
C ASN A 305 -9.39 1.48 15.21
N TRP A 306 -8.11 1.64 15.52
CA TRP A 306 -7.11 2.05 14.55
C TRP A 306 -6.74 0.92 13.59
N SER A 307 -6.38 1.30 12.36
CA SER A 307 -5.70 0.40 11.44
C SER A 307 -4.37 -0.09 12.04
N ILE A 308 -3.89 -1.23 11.58
CA ILE A 308 -2.63 -1.82 12.04
C ILE A 308 -1.48 -0.85 11.74
N ALA A 309 -1.51 -0.23 10.55
CA ALA A 309 -0.57 0.82 10.20
C ALA A 309 -0.61 1.97 11.20
N LYS A 310 -1.78 2.54 11.52
CA LYS A 310 -1.88 3.66 12.47
C LYS A 310 -1.34 3.28 13.85
N LYS A 311 -1.66 2.10 14.37
CA LYS A 311 -1.13 1.60 15.66
C LYS A 311 0.38 1.46 15.67
N LYS A 312 0.98 0.90 14.62
CA LYS A 312 2.42 0.65 14.55
C LYS A 312 3.23 1.89 14.19
N ARG A 313 2.59 2.85 13.51
CA ARG A 313 3.24 4.08 13.05
C ARG A 313 3.11 5.20 14.06
N ILE A 314 2.10 5.24 14.93
CA ILE A 314 2.03 6.22 16.03
C ILE A 314 2.64 5.62 17.30
N SER A 315 3.51 6.37 17.98
CA SER A 315 4.20 5.95 19.20
C SER A 315 4.03 6.98 20.32
N LYS A 316 4.03 6.51 21.58
CA LYS A 316 4.09 7.39 22.76
C LYS A 316 5.25 8.38 22.70
N SER A 317 6.40 7.96 22.16
CA SER A 317 7.61 8.79 22.05
C SER A 317 7.45 10.05 21.19
N PHE A 318 6.39 10.16 20.39
CA PHE A 318 6.11 11.34 19.57
C PHE A 318 5.34 12.44 20.30
N PHE A 319 4.81 12.13 21.48
CA PHE A 319 4.20 13.09 22.37
C PHE A 319 5.28 13.67 23.28
N LYS A 320 5.44 14.99 23.23
CA LYS A 320 6.44 15.72 24.04
C LYS A 320 5.73 16.76 24.86
N LYS A 321 6.15 16.91 26.11
CA LYS A 321 5.67 17.97 26.99
C LYS A 321 6.52 19.23 26.78
N ILE A 322 5.91 20.32 26.33
CA ILE A 322 6.55 21.62 26.10
C ILE A 322 5.73 22.69 26.84
N ASN A 323 6.36 23.44 27.75
CA ASN A 323 5.68 24.46 28.56
C ASN A 323 4.41 23.94 29.25
N ASN A 324 4.48 22.73 29.80
CA ASN A 324 3.36 22.04 30.46
C ASN A 324 2.16 21.70 29.54
N SER A 325 2.34 21.79 28.22
CA SER A 325 1.36 21.36 27.21
C SER A 325 1.92 20.20 26.40
N TRP A 326 1.06 19.26 26.03
CA TRP A 326 1.45 18.15 25.15
C TRP A 326 1.50 18.61 23.70
N VAL A 327 2.56 18.23 23.00
CA VAL A 327 2.76 18.50 21.58
C VAL A 327 3.10 17.20 20.88
N TYR A 328 2.39 16.90 19.79
CA TYR A 328 2.71 15.77 18.92
C TYR A 328 3.68 16.20 17.81
N SER A 329 4.84 15.54 17.71
CA SER A 329 5.85 15.82 16.69
C SER A 329 6.26 14.55 15.94
N MET A 330 5.98 14.53 14.64
CA MET A 330 6.26 13.41 13.74
C MET A 330 7.67 13.48 13.11
N ASN A 331 8.59 14.26 13.69
CA ASN A 331 9.93 14.50 13.13
C ASN A 331 10.92 13.33 13.28
N ASP A 332 10.44 12.10 13.49
CA ASP A 332 11.31 10.93 13.62
C ASP A 332 11.78 10.45 12.23
N ALA A 333 13.07 10.16 12.10
CA ALA A 333 13.70 9.56 10.92
C ALA A 333 12.99 8.25 10.49
N LYS A 334 12.30 7.56 11.41
CA LYS A 334 11.44 6.41 11.14
C LYS A 334 10.31 6.68 10.13
N TYR A 335 9.76 7.89 10.10
CA TYR A 335 8.71 8.27 9.14
C TYR A 335 9.24 8.59 7.75
N GLN A 336 10.53 8.92 7.64
CA GLN A 336 11.19 9.16 6.36
C GLN A 336 11.54 7.85 5.64
N LYS A 337 11.57 6.73 6.36
CA LYS A 337 11.84 5.41 5.79
C LYS A 337 10.57 4.81 5.19
N LEU A 338 10.40 5.04 3.89
CA LEU A 338 9.25 4.56 3.12
C LEU A 338 9.62 3.44 2.15
N GLY A 339 10.82 2.86 2.24
CA GLY A 339 11.18 1.72 1.38
C GLY A 339 10.33 0.50 1.69
N LEU A 340 9.90 -0.22 0.65
CA LEU A 340 9.01 -1.39 0.75
C LEU A 340 9.44 -2.40 1.81
N GLY A 341 10.72 -2.81 1.82
CA GLY A 341 11.21 -3.77 2.81
C GLY A 341 11.09 -3.29 4.25
N TYR A 342 11.39 -2.01 4.49
CA TYR A 342 11.22 -1.41 5.81
C TYR A 342 9.75 -1.38 6.24
N LEU A 343 8.86 -1.00 5.32
CA LEU A 343 7.41 -0.97 5.57
C LEU A 343 6.89 -2.38 5.86
N PHE A 344 7.30 -3.38 5.09
CA PHE A 344 6.89 -4.77 5.26
C PHE A 344 7.33 -5.30 6.64
N GLU A 345 8.61 -5.15 7.00
CA GLU A 345 9.13 -5.59 8.29
C GLU A 345 8.42 -4.92 9.47
N GLN A 346 8.15 -3.62 9.38
CA GLN A 346 7.48 -2.88 10.44
C GLN A 346 6.00 -3.26 10.54
N LEU A 347 5.27 -3.24 9.43
CA LEU A 347 3.81 -3.27 9.42
C LEU A 347 3.27 -4.69 9.37
N VAL A 348 3.84 -5.55 8.52
CA VAL A 348 3.39 -6.93 8.34
C VAL A 348 4.15 -7.86 9.30
N GLY A 349 5.44 -7.61 9.49
CA GLY A 349 6.32 -8.49 10.27
C GLY A 349 6.80 -9.69 9.46
N GLY A 350 8.06 -10.08 9.65
CA GLY A 350 8.74 -11.09 8.84
C GLY A 350 10.07 -10.57 8.30
N GLN A 351 10.80 -11.40 7.56
CA GLN A 351 11.93 -10.95 6.78
C GLN A 351 11.46 -10.66 5.36
N PHE A 352 11.80 -9.48 4.87
CA PHE A 352 11.58 -9.14 3.46
C PHE A 352 12.75 -9.67 2.64
N VAL A 353 12.46 -10.59 1.72
CA VAL A 353 13.44 -11.15 0.79
C VAL A 353 13.07 -10.66 -0.61
N ALA A 354 13.43 -9.41 -0.91
CA ALA A 354 13.19 -8.77 -2.20
C ALA A 354 14.19 -9.25 -3.24
N HIS A 355 13.74 -10.02 -4.24
CA HIS A 355 14.54 -10.33 -5.43
C HIS A 355 13.70 -10.67 -6.65
N TYR A 356 12.38 -10.48 -6.64
CA TYR A 356 11.54 -10.83 -7.79
C TYR A 356 10.30 -9.94 -7.79
N ALA A 357 9.93 -9.43 -8.96
CA ALA A 357 8.80 -8.50 -9.10
C ALA A 357 7.52 -9.01 -8.42
N GLN A 358 7.20 -10.30 -8.57
CA GLN A 358 6.01 -10.87 -7.94
C GLN A 358 6.06 -10.82 -6.40
N GLN A 359 7.22 -11.08 -5.81
CA GLN A 359 7.37 -11.05 -4.36
C GLN A 359 7.23 -9.62 -3.82
N ASP A 360 7.72 -8.65 -4.56
CA ASP A 360 7.61 -7.23 -4.22
C ASP A 360 6.14 -6.76 -4.35
N CYS A 361 5.41 -7.22 -5.37
CA CYS A 361 3.95 -7.02 -5.47
C CYS A 361 3.19 -7.61 -4.27
N GLU A 362 3.50 -8.86 -3.89
CA GLU A 362 2.84 -9.55 -2.77
C GLU A 362 3.16 -8.88 -1.42
N ALA A 363 4.39 -8.40 -1.25
CA ALA A 363 4.79 -7.64 -0.07
C ALA A 363 4.08 -6.28 -0.01
N LEU A 364 4.02 -5.56 -1.14
CA LEU A 364 3.33 -4.28 -1.25
C LEU A 364 1.83 -4.42 -0.96
N MET A 365 1.20 -5.47 -1.49
CA MET A 365 -0.19 -5.81 -1.19
C MET A 365 -0.42 -5.93 0.32
N GLN A 366 0.40 -6.72 0.99
CA GLN A 366 0.26 -6.95 2.43
C GLN A 366 0.53 -5.68 3.24
N VAL A 367 1.47 -4.83 2.82
CA VAL A 367 1.67 -3.49 3.40
C VAL A 367 0.40 -2.67 3.27
N CYS A 368 -0.20 -2.58 2.07
CA CYS A 368 -1.44 -1.83 1.84
C CYS A 368 -2.61 -2.36 2.66
N ILE A 369 -2.73 -3.68 2.85
CA ILE A 369 -3.76 -4.29 3.71
C ILE A 369 -3.67 -3.75 5.15
N THR A 370 -2.48 -3.47 5.68
CA THR A 370 -2.33 -2.91 7.04
C THR A 370 -2.90 -1.50 7.20
N TYR A 371 -3.00 -0.73 6.11
CA TYR A 371 -3.63 0.60 6.09
C TYR A 371 -5.15 0.54 5.96
N ALA A 372 -5.72 -0.62 5.61
CA ALA A 372 -7.16 -0.88 5.71
C ALA A 372 -8.01 0.11 4.87
N GLU A 373 -9.10 0.62 5.45
CA GLU A 373 -9.99 1.59 4.82
C GLU A 373 -9.28 2.89 4.43
N ASP A 374 -8.21 3.29 5.13
CA ASP A 374 -7.47 4.50 4.78
C ASP A 374 -6.80 4.37 3.39
N PHE A 375 -6.32 3.16 3.04
CA PHE A 375 -5.84 2.85 1.71
C PHE A 375 -6.97 2.93 0.67
N CYS A 376 -8.10 2.26 0.93
CA CYS A 376 -9.24 2.24 0.01
C CYS A 376 -9.76 3.67 -0.27
N ASN A 377 -9.91 4.46 0.79
CA ASN A 377 -10.36 5.85 0.71
C ASN A 377 -9.38 6.72 -0.08
N PHE A 378 -8.07 6.51 0.12
CA PHE A 378 -7.05 7.21 -0.66
C PHE A 378 -7.16 6.87 -2.14
N VAL A 379 -7.24 5.58 -2.48
CA VAL A 379 -7.33 5.10 -3.87
C VAL A 379 -8.58 5.66 -4.54
N ASP A 380 -9.75 5.58 -3.90
CA ASP A 380 -11.01 6.09 -4.46
C ASP A 380 -10.98 7.59 -4.74
N GLN A 381 -10.16 8.35 -4.00
CA GLN A 381 -10.07 9.81 -4.15
C GLN A 381 -8.96 10.26 -5.10
N ASN A 382 -7.94 9.44 -5.32
CA ASN A 382 -6.71 9.88 -5.99
C ASN A 382 -6.23 8.95 -7.12
N ALA A 383 -6.88 7.82 -7.39
CA ALA A 383 -6.55 6.99 -8.54
C ALA A 383 -6.72 7.81 -9.83
N ALA A 384 -5.70 7.79 -10.68
CA ALA A 384 -5.56 8.69 -11.82
C ALA A 384 -5.46 7.91 -13.14
N GLU A 385 -5.91 8.49 -14.25
CA GLU A 385 -5.74 7.89 -15.58
C GLU A 385 -4.27 7.98 -16.01
N PHE A 386 -3.76 6.92 -16.65
CA PHE A 386 -2.47 7.00 -17.34
C PHE A 386 -2.54 8.05 -18.46
N PRO A 387 -1.49 8.89 -18.63
CA PRO A 387 -1.49 9.91 -19.67
C PRO A 387 -1.16 9.38 -21.08
N PHE A 388 -1.03 8.06 -21.25
CA PHE A 388 -0.57 7.40 -22.47
C PHE A 388 -1.22 6.05 -22.75
#